data_AF-A0AAW1EE06-F1
#
_entry.id   AF-A0AAW1EE06-F1
#
_cell.length_a   1.000
_cell.length_b   1.000
_cell.length_c   1.000
_cell.angle_alpha   90.00
_cell.angle_beta   90.00
_cell.angle_gamma   90.00
#
_symmetry.space_group_name_H-M   'P 1'
#
loop_
_entity.id
_entity.type
_entity.pdbx_description
1 polymer ?
#
loop_
_entity_poly.entity_id
_entity_poly.type
_entity_poly.pdbx_seq_one_letter_code
_entity_poly.pdbx_strand_id
1 'polypeptide(L)'
;MGICAKLRASSWAYPTAVLSLYGFFANCRVAEPFLTPYLIGPNKNISGEVVTNYLFPIWTYSYLAFLFPVFLLTDFLRHKPLIVVQGLFLVTNYVLLCFAPGLPAMVFLQVH
;
A
#
# COMPACT_ATOMS: atom_id res chain seq x y z
N MET A 1 32.00 -22.63 23.09
CA MET A 1 30.82 -22.67 22.18
C MET A 1 30.04 -21.37 22.34
N GLY A 2 30.15 -20.41 21.41
CA GLY A 2 29.45 -19.12 21.59
C GLY A 2 29.49 -18.20 20.36
N ILE A 3 30.49 -18.37 19.49
CA ILE A 3 30.65 -17.57 18.26
C ILE A 3 29.69 -18.04 17.15
N CYS A 4 29.37 -19.34 17.08
CA CYS A 4 28.49 -19.91 16.06
C CYS A 4 27.01 -19.44 16.18
N ALA A 5 26.51 -19.25 17.41
CA ALA A 5 25.16 -18.72 17.64
C ALA A 5 25.05 -17.22 17.26
N LYS A 6 26.12 -16.45 17.44
CA LYS A 6 26.16 -15.01 17.13
C LYS A 6 26.19 -14.72 15.62
N LEU A 7 26.83 -15.61 14.85
CA LEU A 7 26.78 -15.58 13.37
C LEU A 7 25.40 -15.96 12.83
N ARG A 8 24.70 -16.91 13.46
CA ARG A 8 23.36 -17.34 13.06
C ARG A 8 22.28 -16.28 13.39
N ALA A 9 22.40 -15.60 14.54
CA ALA A 9 21.55 -14.48 14.92
C ALA A 9 21.68 -13.28 13.95
N SER A 10 22.90 -12.98 13.47
CA SER A 10 23.12 -11.92 12.48
C SER A 10 22.44 -12.19 11.13
N SER A 11 22.31 -13.47 10.74
CA SER A 11 21.66 -13.86 9.47
C SER A 11 20.13 -13.74 9.51
N TRP A 12 19.53 -13.85 10.70
CA TRP A 12 18.08 -13.79 10.89
C TRP A 12 17.61 -12.39 11.31
N ALA A 13 18.42 -11.68 12.10
CA ALA A 13 18.12 -10.31 12.53
C ALA A 13 17.97 -9.34 11.34
N TYR A 14 18.80 -9.47 10.29
CA TYR A 14 18.72 -8.63 9.10
C TYR A 14 17.38 -8.77 8.36
N PRO A 15 16.95 -9.97 7.90
CA PRO A 15 15.66 -10.13 7.24
C PRO A 15 14.48 -9.79 8.16
N THR A 16 14.54 -10.12 9.46
CA THR A 16 13.47 -9.77 10.41
C THR A 16 13.36 -8.25 10.62
N ALA A 17 14.49 -7.53 10.73
CA ALA A 17 14.50 -6.07 10.86
C ALA A 17 14.01 -5.37 9.58
N VAL A 18 14.41 -5.87 8.40
CA VAL A 18 13.90 -5.35 7.12
C VAL A 18 12.40 -5.60 7.00
N LEU A 19 11.91 -6.78 7.37
CA LEU A 19 10.49 -7.12 7.32
C LEU A 19 9.67 -6.30 8.32
N SER A 20 10.20 -6.05 9.52
CA SER A 20 9.52 -5.24 10.54
C SER A 20 9.48 -3.75 10.17
N LEU A 21 10.59 -3.19 9.65
CA LEU A 21 10.61 -1.83 9.10
C LEU A 21 9.64 -1.71 7.93
N TYR A 22 9.65 -2.67 7.02
CA TYR A 22 8.69 -2.72 5.92
C TYR A 22 7.24 -2.75 6.42
N GLY A 23 6.92 -3.64 7.35
CA GLY A 23 5.60 -3.71 7.97
C GLY A 23 5.21 -2.41 8.66
N PHE A 24 6.14 -1.76 9.36
CA PHE A 24 5.92 -0.46 9.98
C PHE A 24 5.56 0.61 8.93
N PHE A 25 6.39 0.79 7.89
CA PHE A 25 6.14 1.77 6.85
C PHE A 25 4.88 1.46 6.02
N ALA A 26 4.59 0.19 5.76
CA ALA A 26 3.37 -0.23 5.06
C ALA A 26 2.09 0.06 5.87
N ASN A 27 2.17 0.02 7.19
CA ASN A 27 1.07 0.39 8.09
C ASN A 27 1.02 1.88 8.43
N CYS A 28 2.09 2.64 8.15
CA CYS A 28 2.10 4.11 8.25
C CYS A 28 1.26 4.73 7.13
N ARG A 29 -0.06 4.57 7.21
CA ARG A 29 -1.04 5.18 6.31
C ARG A 29 -1.34 6.63 6.69
N VAL A 30 -0.28 7.41 6.93
CA VAL A 30 -0.35 8.80 7.43
C VAL A 30 -1.14 9.71 6.48
N ALA A 31 -1.17 9.38 5.18
CA ALA A 31 -1.84 10.16 4.15
C ALA A 31 -3.36 9.87 4.01
N GLU A 32 -3.84 8.69 4.43
CA GLU A 32 -5.26 8.34 4.34
C GLU A 32 -6.23 9.31 5.03
N PRO A 33 -5.97 9.80 6.26
CA PRO A 33 -6.88 10.74 6.92
C PRO A 33 -7.00 12.09 6.18
N PHE A 34 -6.04 12.44 5.34
CA PHE A 34 -6.05 13.67 4.54
C PHE A 34 -6.71 13.48 3.17
N LEU A 35 -6.94 12.23 2.75
CA LEU A 35 -7.47 11.92 1.43
C LEU A 35 -8.95 12.30 1.29
N THR A 36 -9.77 11.96 2.29
CA THR A 36 -11.20 12.28 2.31
C THR A 36 -11.47 13.79 2.22
N PRO A 37 -10.84 14.66 3.04
CA PRO A 37 -11.02 16.10 2.89
C PRO A 37 -10.45 16.65 1.57
N TYR A 38 -9.42 16.02 0.99
CA TYR A 38 -8.90 16.40 -0.34
C TYR A 38 -9.91 16.12 -1.47
N LEU A 39 -10.62 14.99 -1.40
CA LEU A 39 -11.63 14.58 -2.39
C LEU A 39 -12.92 15.41 -2.32
N ILE A 40 -13.34 15.75 -1.10
CA ILE A 40 -14.54 16.55 -0.82
C ILE A 40 -14.27 18.05 -0.99
N GLY A 41 -13.00 18.46 -0.89
CA GLY A 41 -12.58 19.85 -1.01
C GLY A 41 -12.86 20.47 -2.39
N PRO A 42 -12.72 21.81 -2.49
CA PRO A 42 -13.12 22.60 -3.67
C PRO A 42 -12.37 22.22 -4.96
N ASN A 43 -11.27 21.48 -4.86
CA ASN A 43 -10.47 21.04 -6.00
C ASN A 43 -11.09 19.86 -6.76
N LYS A 44 -11.80 18.96 -6.08
CA LYS A 44 -12.35 17.71 -6.65
C LYS A 44 -13.87 17.61 -6.54
N ASN A 45 -14.46 18.27 -5.54
CA ASN A 45 -15.91 18.45 -5.38
C ASN A 45 -16.75 17.16 -5.52
N ILE A 46 -16.25 16.05 -4.98
CA ILE A 46 -17.01 14.79 -4.94
C ILE A 46 -17.91 14.80 -3.71
N SER A 47 -19.18 14.41 -3.87
CA SER A 47 -20.10 14.28 -2.72
C SER A 47 -19.53 13.32 -1.69
N GLY A 48 -19.46 13.76 -0.42
CA GLY A 48 -18.90 12.97 0.66
C GLY A 48 -19.59 11.62 0.84
N GLU A 49 -20.89 11.53 0.54
CA GLU A 49 -21.68 10.31 0.60
C GLU A 49 -21.23 9.25 -0.44
N VAL A 50 -20.79 9.71 -1.62
CA VAL A 50 -20.27 8.82 -2.66
C VAL A 50 -18.89 8.28 -2.27
N VAL A 51 -18.06 9.12 -1.66
CA VAL A 51 -16.73 8.71 -1.17
C VAL A 51 -16.87 7.65 -0.08
N THR A 52 -17.76 7.86 0.88
CA THR A 52 -17.89 6.93 2.02
C THR A 52 -18.62 5.64 1.67
N ASN A 53 -19.71 5.72 0.89
CA ASN A 53 -20.55 4.54 0.61
C ASN A 53 -20.13 3.74 -0.62
N TYR A 54 -19.33 4.30 -1.53
CA TYR A 54 -18.89 3.58 -2.73
C TYR A 54 -17.37 3.45 -2.79
N LEU A 55 -16.63 4.55 -2.66
CA LEU A 55 -15.19 4.56 -2.88
C LEU A 55 -14.44 3.71 -1.84
N PHE A 56 -14.75 3.89 -0.55
CA PHE A 56 -14.13 3.13 0.54
C PHE A 56 -14.42 1.62 0.49
N PRO A 57 -15.67 1.15 0.31
CA PRO A 57 -15.92 -0.27 0.17
C PRO A 57 -15.20 -0.86 -1.03
N ILE A 58 -15.25 -0.23 -2.21
CA ILE A 58 -14.56 -0.73 -3.41
C ILE A 58 -13.06 -0.88 -3.13
N TRP A 59 -12.44 0.17 -2.58
CA TRP A 59 -11.01 0.13 -2.24
C TRP A 59 -10.65 -1.02 -1.28
N THR A 60 -11.45 -1.17 -0.22
CA THR A 60 -11.20 -2.17 0.83
C THR A 60 -11.38 -3.59 0.30
N TYR A 61 -12.43 -3.84 -0.49
CA TYR A 61 -12.70 -5.16 -1.07
C TYR A 61 -11.72 -5.51 -2.20
N SER A 62 -11.36 -4.56 -3.06
CA SER A 62 -10.33 -4.77 -4.08
C SER A 62 -8.97 -5.11 -3.45
N TYR A 63 -8.57 -4.40 -2.40
CA TYR A 63 -7.34 -4.71 -1.67
C TYR A 63 -7.37 -6.13 -1.07
N LEU A 64 -8.49 -6.52 -0.45
CA LEU A 64 -8.68 -7.87 0.08
C LEU A 64 -8.57 -8.96 -1.00
N ALA A 65 -9.10 -8.71 -2.20
CA ALA A 65 -9.00 -9.63 -3.31
C ALA A 65 -7.55 -9.78 -3.82
N PHE A 66 -6.82 -8.67 -3.93
CA PHE A 66 -5.44 -8.65 -4.41
C PHE A 66 -4.41 -9.19 -3.41
N LEU A 67 -4.76 -9.27 -2.12
CA LEU A 67 -3.94 -9.93 -1.10
C LEU A 67 -3.65 -11.40 -1.44
N PHE A 68 -4.58 -12.13 -2.06
CA PHE A 68 -4.38 -13.52 -2.49
C PHE A 68 -3.28 -13.69 -3.54
N PRO A 69 -3.35 -13.05 -4.72
CA PRO A 69 -2.31 -13.17 -5.73
C PRO A 69 -0.97 -12.59 -5.25
N VAL A 70 -0.98 -11.49 -4.48
CA VAL A 70 0.24 -10.93 -3.91
C VAL A 70 0.88 -11.93 -2.95
N PHE A 71 0.10 -12.60 -2.08
CA PHE A 71 0.61 -13.62 -1.16
C PHE A 71 1.32 -14.76 -1.91
N LEU A 72 0.68 -15.32 -2.94
CA LEU A 72 1.30 -16.34 -3.80
C LEU A 72 2.57 -15.84 -4.50
N LEU A 73 2.53 -14.62 -5.02
CA LEU A 73 3.67 -14.00 -5.69
C LEU A 73 4.85 -13.78 -4.72
N THR A 74 4.55 -13.48 -3.45
CA THR A 74 5.54 -13.27 -2.38
C THR A 74 6.27 -14.54 -2.01
N ASP A 75 5.56 -15.67 -2.03
CA ASP A 75 6.12 -16.99 -1.81
C ASP A 75 7.05 -17.40 -2.99
N PHE A 76 6.67 -17.03 -4.22
CA PHE A 76 7.41 -17.42 -5.42
C PHE A 76 8.67 -16.55 -5.70
N LEU A 77 8.63 -15.24 -5.45
CA LEU A 77 9.65 -14.28 -5.93
C LEU A 77 10.67 -13.80 -4.87
N ARG A 78 10.66 -14.35 -3.66
CA ARG A 78 11.69 -14.08 -2.64
C ARG A 78 11.83 -12.58 -2.31
N HIS A 79 10.75 -11.97 -1.82
CA HIS A 79 10.58 -10.67 -1.10
C HIS A 79 11.15 -9.37 -1.73
N LYS A 80 12.39 -9.38 -2.24
CA LYS A 80 13.11 -8.22 -2.80
C LYS A 80 12.39 -7.53 -3.96
N PRO A 81 11.91 -8.21 -5.02
CA PRO A 81 11.29 -7.52 -6.16
C PRO A 81 9.89 -6.99 -5.81
N LEU A 82 9.18 -7.63 -4.89
CA LEU A 82 7.84 -7.22 -4.49
C LEU A 82 7.80 -5.88 -3.75
N ILE A 83 8.77 -5.63 -2.87
CA ILE A 83 8.86 -4.35 -2.15
C ILE A 83 9.08 -3.20 -3.15
N VAL A 84 9.90 -3.41 -4.19
CA VAL A 84 10.15 -2.40 -5.23
C VAL A 84 8.90 -2.16 -6.08
N VAL A 85 8.24 -3.24 -6.53
CA VAL A 85 7.00 -3.13 -7.33
C VAL A 85 5.89 -2.45 -6.53
N GLN A 86 5.72 -2.81 -5.26
CA GLN A 86 4.73 -2.21 -4.37
C GLN A 86 5.02 -0.72 -4.12
N GLY A 87 6.29 -0.36 -3.90
CA GLY A 87 6.71 1.03 -3.77
C GLY A 87 6.45 1.85 -5.04
N LEU A 88 6.76 1.30 -6.22
CA LEU A 88 6.50 1.95 -7.50
C LEU A 88 5.00 2.16 -7.75
N PHE A 89 4.18 1.16 -7.44
CA PHE A 89 2.73 1.25 -7.59
C PHE A 89 2.14 2.32 -6.66
N LEU A 90 2.62 2.37 -5.41
CA LEU A 90 2.21 3.39 -4.44
C LEU A 90 2.56 4.81 -4.91
N VAL A 91 3.82 5.03 -5.33
CA VAL A 91 4.27 6.35 -5.84
C VAL A 91 3.46 6.76 -7.06
N THR A 92 3.23 5.83 -7.99
CA THR A 92 2.43 6.08 -9.19
C THR A 92 0.99 6.48 -8.84
N ASN A 93 0.38 5.80 -7.86
CA ASN A 93 -0.97 6.09 -7.40
C ASN A 93 -1.07 7.52 -6.83
N TYR A 94 -0.15 7.91 -5.94
CA TYR A 94 -0.13 9.27 -5.38
C TYR A 94 0.09 10.35 -6.44
N VAL A 95 1.02 10.13 -7.38
CA VAL A 95 1.25 11.06 -8.49
C VAL A 95 -0.02 11.21 -9.32
N LEU A 96 -0.66 10.10 -9.71
CA LEU A 96 -1.90 10.16 -10.48
C LEU A 96 -3.04 10.81 -9.69
N LEU A 97 -3.12 10.60 -8.38
CA LEU A 97 -4.14 11.21 -7.51
C LEU A 97 -4.02 12.74 -7.44
N CYS A 98 -2.80 13.27 -7.54
CA CYS A 98 -2.55 14.70 -7.64
C CYS A 98 -2.96 15.29 -9.01
N PHE A 99 -2.70 14.58 -10.12
CA PHE A 99 -2.83 15.15 -11.46
C PHE A 99 -4.10 14.76 -12.23
N ALA A 100 -4.73 13.63 -11.93
CA ALA A 100 -5.87 13.14 -12.70
C ALA A 100 -7.16 13.89 -12.32
N PRO A 101 -7.88 14.55 -13.25
CA PRO A 101 -9.20 15.12 -12.98
C PRO A 101 -10.32 14.06 -13.11
N GLY A 102 -11.34 14.14 -12.25
CA GLY A 102 -12.57 13.34 -12.35
C GLY A 102 -12.69 12.11 -11.43
N LEU A 103 -13.95 11.68 -11.26
CA LEU A 103 -14.42 10.53 -10.46
C LEU A 103 -14.03 9.15 -11.03
N PRO A 104 -14.18 8.86 -12.34
CA PRO A 104 -13.87 7.52 -12.86
C PRO A 104 -12.37 7.21 -12.84
N ALA A 105 -11.51 8.23 -13.00
CA ALA A 105 -10.07 8.09 -12.84
C ALA A 105 -9.71 7.71 -11.40
N MET A 106 -10.40 8.27 -10.41
CA MET A 106 -10.18 7.94 -9.00
C MET A 106 -10.65 6.53 -8.66
N VAL A 107 -11.80 6.10 -9.19
CA VAL A 107 -12.28 4.72 -9.02
C VAL A 107 -11.29 3.72 -9.63
N PHE A 108 -10.77 3.98 -10.83
CA PHE A 108 -9.79 3.11 -11.48
C PHE A 108 -8.47 3.03 -10.69
N LEU A 109 -8.08 4.13 -10.03
CA LEU A 109 -6.90 4.18 -9.17
C LEU A 109 -7.10 3.49 -7.81
N GLN A 110 -8.33 3.44 -7.32
CA GLN A 110 -8.66 2.79 -6.05
C GLN A 110 -8.65 1.25 -6.17
N VAL A 111 -8.81 0.73 -7.39
CA VAL A 111 -8.66 -0.69 -7.69
C VAL A 111 -7.16 -0.99 -7.80
N HIS A 112 -6.59 -1.45 -6.69
CA HIS A 112 -5.29 -2.13 -6.67
C HIS A 112 -5.36 -3.45 -7.41
#